data_AF-A0AAD2G0D1-F1
#
_entry.id   AF-A0AAD2G0D1-F1
#
_cell.length_a   1.000
_cell.length_b   1.000
_cell.length_c   1.000
_cell.angle_alpha   90.00
_cell.angle_beta   90.00
_cell.angle_gamma   90.00
#
_symmetry.space_group_name_H-M   'P 1'
#
loop_
_entity.id
_entity.type
_entity.pdbx_description
1 polymer ?
#
loop_
_entity_poly.entity_id
_entity_poly.type
_entity_poly.pdbx_seq_one_letter_code
_entity_poly.pdbx_strand_id
1 'polypeptide(L)'
;MVRFPFLVFSNHLRWLLLMSFITSVSSSSAFNCSNDNVLAQQPSSITQRVNDNGCACFSEGDELRSAVKQFIDDGCNDNKNCNNTIVQKYGWPMGSWCVSSVTDMTYLFYNERSFNDDISLWDVSGVSVTNRMFEQASVFNQDLSGWDVSSVTMMIGTFCGASSFNQDLSSWNVSSVTTTAEMFRNASSFNQDLSSWDVSAVTFMTWMFRDASSFNQDLSPWDVSSVVFMDAMFCDASSFNQDLSSWDVSAVHSMSSMFRDASSFNQDLSSWNVSSVTTTEEMFRNASSFNQDLSSWNVSSVTSMSSMFRDASTFNQDLSSWDVSTVTIMKEMFRDASSFNQDLSLWDVSSVFRTDAMFKDASSFNQDLSSWDISRLANAGRMFEGAAAFDNSTVCQWSDAWKDLFDCDEEDKSQNSLPMTEAILGFIGGIGICILCACESRRRQSSRLQEVQQTMAMRRQQLRDNNASSQGLTEEVQKHARYEKFVAKFYFQTVLPDKSNITANSVRSLAPKFDVEHPSASHDEVASVIRERQGSLSQGLSSWRKPSTKDECCICLECYAVGETICAPITTECNHVFHDGCINEWLKKNDKCPLCRVELLKD
;
A
#
# COMPACT_ATOMS: atom_id res chain seq x y z
N MET A 1 79.61 11.87 -26.62
CA MET A 1 79.39 10.78 -27.60
C MET A 1 78.12 11.08 -28.40
N VAL A 2 77.98 10.50 -29.61
CA VAL A 2 76.74 10.28 -30.43
C VAL A 2 75.51 11.18 -30.10
N ARG A 3 75.16 12.25 -30.84
CA ARG A 3 74.64 12.40 -32.25
C ARG A 3 73.09 12.36 -32.39
N PHE A 4 72.53 13.55 -32.63
CA PHE A 4 71.41 13.95 -33.53
C PHE A 4 69.99 13.31 -33.45
N PRO A 5 68.92 14.08 -33.77
CA PRO A 5 67.52 13.66 -33.70
C PRO A 5 66.90 13.34 -35.08
N PHE A 6 65.62 12.91 -35.10
CA PHE A 6 64.76 12.92 -36.29
C PHE A 6 63.30 13.31 -35.96
N LEU A 7 62.64 13.96 -36.91
CA LEU A 7 61.19 14.20 -36.94
C LEU A 7 60.47 13.11 -37.76
N VAL A 8 59.13 13.14 -37.77
CA VAL A 8 58.19 12.96 -38.92
C VAL A 8 56.99 12.03 -38.62
N PHE A 9 55.84 12.68 -38.42
CA PHE A 9 54.46 12.33 -38.86
C PHE A 9 53.73 11.02 -38.50
N SER A 10 52.39 11.20 -38.47
CA SER A 10 51.31 10.24 -38.68
C SER A 10 50.91 9.31 -37.52
N ASN A 11 49.83 9.71 -36.84
CA ASN A 11 49.01 8.81 -36.01
C ASN A 11 47.58 8.64 -36.55
N HIS A 12 47.33 8.99 -37.83
CA HIS A 12 46.03 8.83 -38.49
C HIS A 12 45.74 7.39 -38.97
N LEU A 13 46.70 6.47 -38.82
CA LEU A 13 46.58 5.08 -39.32
C LEU A 13 46.07 4.05 -38.29
N ARG A 14 45.63 4.47 -37.09
CA ARG A 14 44.97 3.58 -36.12
C ARG A 14 43.45 3.46 -36.30
N TRP A 15 42.82 4.38 -37.02
CA TRP A 15 41.36 4.36 -37.25
C TRP A 15 40.91 3.49 -38.44
N LEU A 16 41.84 2.92 -39.22
CA LEU A 16 41.56 2.13 -40.44
C LEU A 16 41.77 0.62 -40.29
N LEU A 17 42.08 0.12 -39.09
CA LEU A 17 42.25 -1.33 -38.81
C LEU A 17 41.16 -1.93 -37.91
N LEU A 18 40.20 -1.13 -37.44
CA LEU A 18 39.00 -1.58 -36.73
C LEU A 18 37.79 -1.81 -37.66
N MET A 19 37.86 -1.36 -38.92
CA MET A 19 36.82 -1.50 -39.94
C MET A 19 37.09 -2.66 -40.93
N SER A 20 37.66 -3.77 -40.44
CA SER A 20 38.04 -4.91 -41.32
C SER A 20 37.93 -6.29 -40.67
N PHE A 21 37.36 -6.40 -39.47
CA PHE A 21 37.16 -7.69 -38.78
C PHE A 21 35.69 -8.13 -38.68
N ILE A 22 34.86 -7.65 -39.62
CA ILE A 22 33.50 -8.17 -39.86
C ILE A 22 33.46 -8.83 -41.23
N THR A 23 33.94 -10.07 -41.30
CA THR A 23 33.61 -11.05 -42.35
C THR A 23 34.06 -12.46 -41.94
N SER A 24 33.27 -13.47 -42.32
CA SER A 24 33.58 -14.91 -42.18
C SER A 24 34.02 -15.42 -40.79
N VAL A 25 33.06 -15.55 -39.87
CA VAL A 25 32.94 -16.77 -39.06
C VAL A 25 31.55 -17.34 -39.31
N SER A 26 31.46 -18.61 -39.71
CA SER A 26 30.18 -19.25 -40.05
C SER A 26 30.00 -20.58 -39.31
N SER A 27 28.74 -20.89 -38.98
CA SER A 27 28.23 -22.14 -38.39
C SER A 27 28.82 -22.58 -37.04
N SER A 28 28.12 -22.27 -35.94
CA SER A 28 27.22 -23.27 -35.33
C SER A 28 26.23 -22.66 -34.30
N SER A 29 24.94 -22.64 -34.66
CA SER A 29 23.75 -22.62 -33.77
C SER A 29 23.75 -21.68 -32.54
N ALA A 30 23.20 -20.46 -32.74
CA ALA A 30 22.30 -19.75 -31.81
C ALA A 30 21.87 -18.37 -32.40
N PHE A 31 21.26 -18.35 -33.59
CA PHE A 31 20.64 -17.15 -34.19
C PHE A 31 19.48 -17.56 -35.10
N ASN A 32 18.33 -16.93 -34.91
CA ASN A 32 17.17 -16.83 -35.81
C ASN A 32 16.60 -15.43 -35.51
N CYS A 33 16.21 -14.60 -36.46
CA CYS A 33 15.76 -14.82 -37.83
C CYS A 33 16.91 -14.58 -38.86
N SER A 34 16.76 -14.68 -40.19
CA SER A 34 15.59 -14.96 -41.06
C SER A 34 15.82 -16.19 -41.95
N ASN A 35 14.77 -16.61 -42.67
CA ASN A 35 14.88 -17.19 -44.02
C ASN A 35 13.61 -16.90 -44.83
N ASP A 36 13.78 -16.44 -46.07
CA ASP A 36 12.78 -15.92 -47.03
C ASP A 36 11.41 -16.67 -47.09
N ASN A 37 10.43 -16.32 -46.23
CA ASN A 37 9.03 -16.78 -46.44
C ASN A 37 7.86 -16.04 -45.75
N VAL A 38 8.06 -14.91 -45.06
CA VAL A 38 6.91 -14.17 -44.46
C VAL A 38 6.10 -13.38 -45.52
N LEU A 39 6.68 -13.11 -46.69
CA LEU A 39 6.03 -12.35 -47.78
C LEU A 39 5.06 -13.17 -48.65
N ALA A 40 4.67 -14.39 -48.24
CA ALA A 40 4.03 -15.36 -49.14
C ALA A 40 2.76 -16.07 -48.58
N GLN A 41 1.89 -15.38 -47.81
CA GLN A 41 0.41 -15.58 -47.78
C GLN A 41 -0.33 -14.74 -46.70
N GLN A 42 -0.48 -13.42 -46.90
CA GLN A 42 -1.62 -12.64 -46.36
C GLN A 42 -1.95 -11.45 -47.28
N PRO A 43 -3.23 -11.13 -47.53
CA PRO A 43 -3.62 -10.00 -48.39
C PRO A 43 -3.80 -8.68 -47.63
N SER A 44 -2.87 -7.74 -47.88
CA SER A 44 -3.10 -6.29 -47.86
C SER A 44 -3.83 -5.66 -46.65
N SER A 45 -3.20 -5.65 -45.47
CA SER A 45 -3.06 -4.45 -44.63
C SER A 45 -2.09 -4.72 -43.47
N ILE A 46 -1.49 -3.67 -42.90
CA ILE A 46 -0.42 -3.71 -41.89
C ILE A 46 0.86 -4.43 -42.38
N THR A 47 1.88 -3.64 -42.75
CA THR A 47 3.25 -4.16 -42.87
C THR A 47 3.83 -4.36 -41.48
N GLN A 48 3.93 -5.63 -41.03
CA GLN A 48 4.55 -5.94 -39.74
C GLN A 48 5.98 -5.38 -39.68
N ARG A 49 6.32 -4.68 -38.60
CA ARG A 49 7.63 -4.06 -38.41
C ARG A 49 8.65 -5.16 -38.06
N VAL A 50 9.88 -4.99 -38.52
CA VAL A 50 10.93 -6.03 -38.48
C VAL A 50 12.24 -5.39 -38.03
N ASN A 51 13.02 -6.09 -37.19
CA ASN A 51 14.34 -5.65 -36.72
C ASN A 51 15.47 -5.98 -37.72
N ASP A 52 16.70 -5.55 -37.42
CA ASP A 52 17.87 -5.72 -38.31
C ASP A 52 18.25 -7.19 -38.58
N ASN A 53 17.85 -8.13 -37.69
CA ASN A 53 18.01 -9.58 -37.87
C ASN A 53 16.83 -10.21 -38.64
N GLY A 54 15.85 -9.40 -39.05
CA GLY A 54 14.67 -9.84 -39.77
C GLY A 54 13.63 -10.58 -38.91
N CYS A 55 13.62 -10.36 -37.59
CA CYS A 55 12.56 -10.82 -36.69
C CYS A 55 11.45 -9.79 -36.52
N ALA A 56 10.23 -10.24 -36.24
CA ALA A 56 9.11 -9.36 -35.97
C ALA A 56 9.38 -8.47 -34.74
N CYS A 57 8.95 -7.21 -34.81
CA CYS A 57 8.76 -6.36 -33.64
C CYS A 57 7.39 -6.60 -33.03
N PHE A 58 7.28 -6.35 -31.73
CA PHE A 58 6.02 -6.31 -31.01
C PHE A 58 5.25 -5.02 -31.36
N SER A 59 3.93 -5.14 -31.50
CA SER A 59 3.04 -3.99 -31.72
C SER A 59 2.32 -3.49 -30.47
N GLU A 60 2.18 -4.31 -29.44
CA GLU A 60 1.42 -4.01 -28.21
C GLU A 60 1.91 -4.83 -27.01
N GLY A 61 1.59 -4.36 -25.79
CA GLY A 61 2.07 -4.95 -24.54
C GLY A 61 1.62 -6.40 -24.31
N ASP A 62 0.41 -6.75 -24.75
CA ASP A 62 -0.15 -8.09 -24.52
C ASP A 62 0.39 -9.16 -25.49
N GLU A 63 0.83 -8.75 -26.68
CA GLU A 63 1.62 -9.60 -27.57
C GLU A 63 2.99 -9.92 -26.92
N LEU A 64 3.64 -8.92 -26.32
CA LEU A 64 4.91 -9.07 -25.60
C LEU A 64 4.75 -9.94 -24.35
N ARG A 65 3.74 -9.67 -23.52
CA ARG A 65 3.35 -10.47 -22.33
C ARG A 65 3.14 -11.93 -22.67
N SER A 66 2.37 -12.21 -23.72
CA SER A 66 2.07 -13.57 -24.15
C SER A 66 3.33 -14.29 -24.65
N ALA A 67 4.22 -13.58 -25.34
CA ALA A 67 5.49 -14.12 -25.82
C ALA A 67 6.49 -14.38 -24.69
N VAL A 68 6.63 -13.45 -23.73
CA VAL A 68 7.45 -13.63 -22.51
C VAL A 68 6.96 -14.86 -21.74
N LYS A 69 5.66 -14.93 -21.44
CA LYS A 69 5.03 -16.05 -20.72
C LYS A 69 5.35 -17.38 -21.39
N GLN A 70 5.12 -17.50 -22.71
CA GLN A 70 5.41 -18.75 -23.44
C GLN A 70 6.91 -19.06 -23.49
N PHE A 71 7.79 -18.06 -23.66
CA PHE A 71 9.24 -18.26 -23.70
C PHE A 71 9.78 -18.84 -22.38
N ILE A 72 9.25 -18.37 -21.25
CA ILE A 72 9.59 -18.86 -19.91
C ILE A 72 8.97 -20.24 -19.65
N ASP A 73 7.68 -20.45 -19.97
CA ASP A 73 6.99 -21.74 -19.79
C ASP A 73 7.58 -22.86 -20.67
N ASP A 74 8.05 -22.54 -21.88
CA ASP A 74 8.78 -23.47 -22.78
C ASP A 74 10.27 -23.66 -22.36
N GLY A 75 10.76 -22.92 -21.36
CA GLY A 75 12.12 -23.03 -20.83
C GLY A 75 13.21 -22.55 -21.79
N CYS A 76 12.94 -21.51 -22.61
CA CYS A 76 13.89 -21.02 -23.60
C CYS A 76 15.05 -20.19 -23.04
N ASN A 77 14.91 -19.65 -21.81
CA ASN A 77 15.87 -18.79 -21.12
C ASN A 77 17.31 -19.33 -21.17
N ASP A 78 17.57 -20.44 -20.47
CA ASP A 78 18.86 -21.13 -20.43
C ASP A 78 19.17 -21.94 -21.71
N ASN A 79 18.20 -22.06 -22.63
CA ASN A 79 18.25 -22.99 -23.74
C ASN A 79 18.43 -22.30 -25.08
N LYS A 80 19.69 -22.03 -25.47
CA LYS A 80 20.06 -21.53 -26.81
C LYS A 80 19.64 -22.40 -28.00
N ASN A 81 19.15 -23.62 -27.75
CA ASN A 81 18.61 -24.53 -28.76
C ASN A 81 17.06 -24.62 -28.70
N CYS A 82 16.40 -23.73 -27.95
CA CYS A 82 14.93 -23.68 -27.90
C CYS A 82 14.37 -23.42 -29.29
N ASN A 83 13.34 -24.17 -29.67
CA ASN A 83 12.80 -24.17 -31.03
C ASN A 83 11.26 -24.16 -30.99
N ASN A 84 10.71 -23.15 -30.31
CA ASN A 84 9.27 -22.87 -30.27
C ASN A 84 8.91 -21.77 -31.29
N THR A 85 7.61 -21.47 -31.38
CA THR A 85 7.07 -20.42 -32.26
C THR A 85 7.53 -19.01 -31.89
N ILE A 86 7.84 -18.76 -30.62
CA ILE A 86 8.32 -17.45 -30.14
C ILE A 86 9.73 -17.15 -30.64
N VAL A 87 10.68 -18.09 -30.44
CA VAL A 87 12.05 -17.97 -30.95
C VAL A 87 12.10 -17.89 -32.48
N GLN A 88 11.15 -18.53 -33.18
CA GLN A 88 11.04 -18.43 -34.65
C GLN A 88 10.47 -17.08 -35.12
N LYS A 89 9.71 -16.35 -34.29
CA LYS A 89 9.05 -15.07 -34.66
C LYS A 89 9.86 -13.83 -34.22
N TYR A 90 10.38 -13.83 -32.98
CA TYR A 90 11.04 -12.67 -32.36
C TYR A 90 12.54 -12.88 -32.08
N GLY A 91 13.01 -14.14 -32.11
CA GLY A 91 14.42 -14.51 -31.95
C GLY A 91 14.81 -14.98 -30.54
N TRP A 92 16.11 -15.23 -30.38
CA TRP A 92 16.77 -15.60 -29.11
C TRP A 92 18.16 -14.93 -29.07
N PRO A 93 18.64 -14.43 -27.92
CA PRO A 93 17.99 -14.41 -26.60
C PRO A 93 16.85 -13.39 -26.51
N MET A 94 16.11 -13.40 -25.41
CA MET A 94 14.97 -12.47 -25.21
C MET A 94 15.40 -10.98 -25.23
N GLY A 95 16.62 -10.67 -24.79
CA GLY A 95 17.22 -9.33 -24.91
C GLY A 95 17.38 -8.80 -26.34
N SER A 96 17.29 -9.64 -27.38
CA SER A 96 17.33 -9.19 -28.79
C SER A 96 15.95 -8.88 -29.39
N TRP A 97 14.89 -8.89 -28.58
CA TRP A 97 13.52 -8.64 -29.04
C TRP A 97 13.27 -7.15 -29.32
N CYS A 98 12.54 -6.87 -30.40
CA CYS A 98 12.21 -5.51 -30.81
C CYS A 98 10.92 -5.03 -30.13
N VAL A 99 11.06 -4.32 -29.01
CA VAL A 99 9.96 -3.83 -28.16
C VAL A 99 9.63 -2.33 -28.37
N SER A 100 10.32 -1.63 -29.28
CA SER A 100 10.26 -0.17 -29.52
C SER A 100 8.88 0.43 -29.89
N SER A 101 7.82 -0.37 -30.00
CA SER A 101 6.45 0.09 -30.26
C SER A 101 5.52 -0.13 -29.06
N VAL A 102 6.00 -0.80 -28.00
CA VAL A 102 5.23 -1.13 -26.81
C VAL A 102 5.25 0.05 -25.86
N THR A 103 4.07 0.62 -25.58
CA THR A 103 3.92 1.76 -24.65
C THR A 103 3.61 1.33 -23.22
N ASP A 104 3.18 0.09 -23.00
CA ASP A 104 2.77 -0.44 -21.70
C ASP A 104 3.44 -1.79 -21.42
N MET A 105 4.19 -1.87 -20.33
CA MET A 105 4.86 -3.08 -19.84
C MET A 105 4.34 -3.54 -18.47
N THR A 106 3.12 -3.12 -18.10
CA THR A 106 2.41 -3.53 -16.89
C THR A 106 2.40 -5.05 -16.74
N TYR A 107 2.68 -5.59 -15.54
CA TYR A 107 2.73 -7.04 -15.22
C TYR A 107 3.64 -7.93 -16.10
N LEU A 108 4.62 -7.40 -16.85
CA LEU A 108 5.30 -8.19 -17.90
C LEU A 108 5.99 -9.48 -17.41
N PHE A 109 6.63 -9.45 -16.24
CA PHE A 109 7.30 -10.58 -15.58
C PHE A 109 6.65 -10.94 -14.22
N TYR A 110 5.36 -10.65 -14.08
CA TYR A 110 4.62 -10.81 -12.82
C TYR A 110 4.62 -12.27 -12.32
N ASN A 111 5.12 -12.47 -11.09
CA ASN A 111 5.35 -13.77 -10.44
C ASN A 111 6.36 -14.71 -11.15
N GLU A 112 7.12 -14.24 -12.14
CA GLU A 112 8.20 -15.03 -12.77
C GLU A 112 9.44 -15.06 -11.85
N ARG A 113 9.32 -15.75 -10.73
CA ARG A 113 10.24 -15.72 -9.56
C ARG A 113 11.69 -16.07 -9.86
N SER A 114 11.92 -16.86 -10.90
CA SER A 114 13.24 -17.29 -11.40
C SER A 114 13.76 -16.47 -12.58
N PHE A 115 13.02 -15.45 -13.04
CA PHE A 115 13.41 -14.63 -14.18
C PHE A 115 14.64 -13.77 -13.85
N ASN A 116 15.66 -13.85 -14.70
CA ASN A 116 16.86 -13.01 -14.64
C ASN A 116 17.57 -12.96 -16.00
N ASP A 117 16.84 -12.96 -17.12
CA ASP A 117 17.43 -12.89 -18.46
C ASP A 117 17.80 -11.43 -18.79
N ASP A 118 18.92 -11.24 -19.49
CA ASP A 118 19.38 -9.92 -19.92
C ASP A 118 18.40 -9.26 -20.92
N ILE A 119 17.94 -8.06 -20.54
CA ILE A 119 17.04 -7.17 -21.29
C ILE A 119 17.60 -5.74 -21.40
N SER A 120 18.89 -5.54 -21.10
CA SER A 120 19.58 -4.24 -21.13
C SER A 120 19.53 -3.56 -22.51
N LEU A 121 19.41 -4.36 -23.59
CA LEU A 121 19.35 -3.92 -24.98
C LEU A 121 17.94 -3.56 -25.49
N TRP A 122 16.92 -3.62 -24.64
CA TRP A 122 15.55 -3.25 -25.02
C TRP A 122 15.38 -1.73 -25.19
N ASP A 123 14.89 -1.32 -26.36
CA ASP A 123 14.46 0.06 -26.62
C ASP A 123 13.11 0.33 -25.95
N VAL A 124 13.17 0.92 -24.75
CA VAL A 124 12.00 1.27 -23.93
C VAL A 124 11.62 2.76 -24.01
N SER A 125 12.21 3.55 -24.92
CA SER A 125 12.02 5.02 -24.93
C SER A 125 10.57 5.46 -25.21
N GLY A 126 9.74 4.56 -25.73
CA GLY A 126 8.29 4.75 -25.95
C GLY A 126 7.39 4.26 -24.82
N VAL A 127 7.94 3.65 -23.76
CA VAL A 127 7.15 3.11 -22.64
C VAL A 127 6.66 4.24 -21.74
N SER A 128 5.35 4.26 -21.47
CA SER A 128 4.69 5.22 -20.58
C SER A 128 4.25 4.61 -19.24
N VAL A 129 4.15 3.28 -19.15
CA VAL A 129 3.67 2.55 -17.97
C VAL A 129 4.52 1.29 -17.71
N THR A 130 4.99 1.11 -16.48
CA THR A 130 5.79 -0.06 -16.03
C THR A 130 5.20 -0.78 -14.81
N ASN A 131 3.90 -0.58 -14.55
CA ASN A 131 3.25 -0.99 -13.31
C ASN A 131 3.42 -2.50 -13.03
N ARG A 132 4.01 -2.87 -11.90
CA ARG A 132 4.19 -4.27 -11.46
C ARG A 132 4.98 -5.13 -12.47
N MET A 133 5.79 -4.51 -13.32
CA MET A 133 6.55 -5.15 -14.40
C MET A 133 7.41 -6.32 -13.92
N PHE A 134 8.13 -6.16 -12.81
CA PHE A 134 8.95 -7.21 -12.18
C PHE A 134 8.38 -7.67 -10.83
N GLU A 135 7.07 -7.50 -10.59
CA GLU A 135 6.50 -7.84 -9.29
C GLU A 135 6.62 -9.35 -9.00
N GLN A 136 7.18 -9.68 -7.85
CA GLN A 136 7.56 -11.03 -7.40
C GLN A 136 8.62 -11.74 -8.27
N ALA A 137 9.35 -11.04 -9.15
CA ALA A 137 10.51 -11.57 -9.88
C ALA A 137 11.74 -11.68 -8.95
N SER A 138 11.67 -12.56 -7.94
CA SER A 138 12.53 -12.53 -6.74
C SER A 138 14.04 -12.62 -6.97
N VAL A 139 14.50 -13.20 -8.07
CA VAL A 139 15.94 -13.30 -8.42
C VAL A 139 16.39 -12.30 -9.48
N PHE A 140 15.48 -11.45 -9.99
CA PHE A 140 15.81 -10.47 -11.02
C PHE A 140 16.78 -9.41 -10.49
N ASN A 141 17.90 -9.25 -11.19
CA ASN A 141 18.97 -8.32 -10.86
C ASN A 141 19.82 -7.98 -12.12
N GLN A 142 19.18 -7.78 -13.28
CA GLN A 142 19.87 -7.39 -14.51
C GLN A 142 20.00 -5.87 -14.64
N ASP A 143 21.06 -5.42 -15.31
CA ASP A 143 21.39 -4.01 -15.51
C ASP A 143 20.35 -3.31 -16.40
N LEU A 144 19.75 -2.24 -15.88
CA LEU A 144 18.77 -1.39 -16.56
C LEU A 144 19.25 0.07 -16.69
N SER A 145 20.51 0.36 -16.36
CA SER A 145 21.07 1.72 -16.37
C SER A 145 21.11 2.38 -17.75
N GLY A 146 21.04 1.58 -18.82
CA GLY A 146 20.96 2.02 -20.22
C GLY A 146 19.55 2.30 -20.74
N TRP A 147 18.49 2.07 -19.95
CA TRP A 147 17.10 2.30 -20.37
C TRP A 147 16.70 3.78 -20.34
N ASP A 148 16.15 4.27 -21.45
CA ASP A 148 15.50 5.60 -21.50
C ASP A 148 14.06 5.50 -20.96
N VAL A 149 13.88 5.84 -19.68
CA VAL A 149 12.57 5.87 -19.03
C VAL A 149 11.90 7.26 -19.05
N SER A 150 12.40 8.21 -19.84
CA SER A 150 11.92 9.62 -19.79
C SER A 150 10.44 9.82 -20.21
N SER A 151 9.87 8.85 -20.93
CA SER A 151 8.46 8.77 -21.30
C SER A 151 7.56 8.15 -20.21
N VAL A 152 8.13 7.54 -19.17
CA VAL A 152 7.37 6.79 -18.15
C VAL A 152 6.66 7.75 -17.20
N THR A 153 5.36 7.53 -17.00
CA THR A 153 4.49 8.33 -16.14
C THR A 153 4.00 7.59 -14.89
N MET A 154 4.04 6.25 -14.91
CA MET A 154 3.61 5.38 -13.82
C MET A 154 4.60 4.24 -13.58
N MET A 155 5.05 4.12 -12.33
CA MET A 155 5.98 3.08 -11.85
C MET A 155 5.41 2.33 -10.63
N ILE A 156 4.10 2.05 -10.62
CA ILE A 156 3.43 1.46 -9.47
C ILE A 156 3.91 0.03 -9.27
N GLY A 157 4.65 -0.25 -8.20
CA GLY A 157 5.12 -1.60 -7.87
C GLY A 157 6.12 -2.20 -8.86
N THR A 158 6.79 -1.40 -9.70
CA THR A 158 7.65 -1.90 -10.80
C THR A 158 8.65 -2.97 -10.38
N PHE A 159 9.26 -2.86 -9.19
CA PHE A 159 10.18 -3.84 -8.58
C PHE A 159 9.62 -4.50 -7.30
N CYS A 160 8.30 -4.51 -7.10
CA CYS A 160 7.66 -5.01 -5.88
C CYS A 160 7.98 -6.50 -5.63
N GLY A 161 8.80 -6.81 -4.64
CA GLY A 161 9.23 -8.18 -4.33
C GLY A 161 10.27 -8.76 -5.30
N ALA A 162 10.91 -7.92 -6.11
CA ALA A 162 12.17 -8.26 -6.77
C ALA A 162 13.30 -8.25 -5.72
N SER A 163 13.26 -9.20 -4.79
CA SER A 163 14.03 -9.15 -3.53
C SER A 163 15.55 -9.20 -3.70
N SER A 164 16.05 -9.65 -4.86
CA SER A 164 17.47 -9.64 -5.22
C SER A 164 17.91 -8.41 -6.03
N PHE A 165 16.98 -7.54 -6.44
CA PHE A 165 17.27 -6.40 -7.30
C PHE A 165 18.06 -5.31 -6.55
N ASN A 166 19.21 -4.94 -7.10
CA ASN A 166 20.11 -3.92 -6.57
C ASN A 166 21.01 -3.33 -7.66
N GLN A 167 20.45 -3.01 -8.83
CA GLN A 167 21.19 -2.39 -9.95
C GLN A 167 21.01 -0.87 -9.99
N ASP A 168 22.01 -0.19 -10.55
CA ASP A 168 22.08 1.27 -10.63
C ASP A 168 20.97 1.86 -11.49
N LEU A 169 20.23 2.82 -10.93
CA LEU A 169 19.14 3.57 -11.57
C LEU A 169 19.40 5.09 -11.56
N SER A 170 20.60 5.53 -11.17
CA SER A 170 20.95 6.95 -11.04
C SER A 170 20.95 7.71 -12.38
N SER A 171 20.99 6.99 -13.51
CA SER A 171 20.87 7.49 -14.88
C SER A 171 19.42 7.72 -15.34
N TRP A 172 18.43 7.20 -14.63
CA TRP A 172 17.02 7.26 -15.06
C TRP A 172 16.44 8.67 -14.91
N ASN A 173 15.95 9.23 -16.02
CA ASN A 173 15.17 10.47 -15.97
C ASN A 173 13.71 10.16 -15.59
N VAL A 174 13.36 10.41 -14.33
CA VAL A 174 12.01 10.18 -13.79
C VAL A 174 11.13 11.45 -13.73
N SER A 175 11.55 12.56 -14.35
CA SER A 175 10.84 13.87 -14.26
C SER A 175 9.41 13.91 -14.80
N SER A 176 8.94 12.83 -15.45
CA SER A 176 7.58 12.66 -15.96
C SER A 176 6.74 11.70 -15.10
N VAL A 177 7.32 11.06 -14.09
CA VAL A 177 6.66 10.08 -13.22
C VAL A 177 5.74 10.79 -12.22
N THR A 178 4.48 10.38 -12.19
CA THR A 178 3.45 10.96 -11.31
C THR A 178 3.19 10.13 -10.04
N THR A 179 3.62 8.86 -10.05
CA THR A 179 3.41 7.90 -8.96
C THR A 179 4.52 6.85 -8.92
N THR A 180 5.11 6.67 -7.75
CA THR A 180 6.11 5.65 -7.41
C THR A 180 5.60 4.69 -6.32
N ALA A 181 4.28 4.64 -6.12
CA ALA A 181 3.65 3.83 -5.09
C ALA A 181 4.07 2.34 -5.21
N GLU A 182 4.41 1.72 -4.08
CA GLU A 182 4.95 0.34 -3.99
C GLU A 182 6.24 0.03 -4.77
N MET A 183 6.88 1.00 -5.45
CA MET A 183 7.90 0.72 -6.49
C MET A 183 9.01 -0.26 -6.07
N PHE A 184 9.57 -0.11 -4.87
CA PHE A 184 10.61 -0.97 -4.28
C PHE A 184 10.09 -1.78 -3.07
N ARG A 185 8.76 -1.94 -2.94
CA ARG A 185 8.15 -2.70 -1.84
C ARG A 185 8.69 -4.14 -1.83
N ASN A 186 9.15 -4.68 -0.70
CA ASN A 186 9.83 -5.99 -0.60
C ASN A 186 11.09 -6.16 -1.49
N ALA A 187 11.67 -5.10 -2.05
CA ALA A 187 12.96 -5.15 -2.73
C ALA A 187 14.11 -5.19 -1.70
N SER A 188 14.16 -6.27 -0.91
CA SER A 188 14.93 -6.34 0.34
C SER A 188 16.44 -6.11 0.21
N SER A 189 17.01 -6.33 -0.98
CA SER A 189 18.44 -6.10 -1.28
C SER A 189 18.72 -4.73 -1.90
N PHE A 190 17.70 -3.95 -2.26
CA PHE A 190 17.86 -2.69 -2.98
C PHE A 190 18.44 -1.60 -2.06
N ASN A 191 19.55 -1.00 -2.50
CA ASN A 191 20.27 0.06 -1.79
C ASN A 191 21.14 0.89 -2.77
N GLN A 192 20.59 1.26 -3.93
CA GLN A 192 21.30 2.09 -4.93
C GLN A 192 20.89 3.55 -4.86
N ASP A 193 21.80 4.42 -5.29
CA ASP A 193 21.66 5.88 -5.21
C ASP A 193 20.53 6.39 -6.12
N LEU A 194 19.63 7.17 -5.54
CA LEU A 194 18.49 7.82 -6.21
C LEU A 194 18.51 9.34 -6.03
N SER A 195 19.61 9.91 -5.52
CA SER A 195 19.75 11.35 -5.24
C SER A 195 19.68 12.24 -6.49
N SER A 196 19.85 11.66 -7.68
CA SER A 196 19.73 12.32 -8.99
C SER A 196 18.29 12.42 -9.51
N TRP A 197 17.32 11.75 -8.89
CA TRP A 197 15.95 11.67 -9.40
C TRP A 197 15.15 12.95 -9.16
N ASP A 198 14.64 13.52 -10.26
CA ASP A 198 13.63 14.59 -10.22
C ASP A 198 12.24 14.00 -9.94
N VAL A 199 11.86 14.00 -8.66
CA VAL A 199 10.56 13.52 -8.19
C VAL A 199 9.52 14.64 -8.03
N SER A 200 9.77 15.86 -8.52
CA SER A 200 8.89 17.03 -8.26
C SER A 200 7.48 16.90 -8.85
N ALA A 201 7.29 15.98 -9.81
CA ALA A 201 6.00 15.64 -10.41
C ALA A 201 5.23 14.51 -9.68
N VAL A 202 5.86 13.84 -8.70
CA VAL A 202 5.28 12.70 -7.99
C VAL A 202 4.27 13.18 -6.95
N THR A 203 3.08 12.55 -6.94
CA THR A 203 1.99 12.88 -6.01
C THR A 203 1.67 11.75 -5.02
N PHE A 204 2.09 10.52 -5.32
CA PHE A 204 1.88 9.32 -4.51
C PHE A 204 3.20 8.55 -4.29
N MET A 205 3.62 8.40 -3.03
CA MET A 205 4.81 7.62 -2.61
C MET A 205 4.45 6.48 -1.62
N THR A 206 3.16 6.18 -1.47
CA THR A 206 2.63 5.12 -0.60
C THR A 206 3.38 3.80 -0.76
N TRP A 207 3.90 3.27 0.36
CA TRP A 207 4.65 2.00 0.45
C TRP A 207 5.90 1.90 -0.46
N MET A 208 6.44 3.00 -1.00
CA MET A 208 7.52 2.97 -2.02
C MET A 208 8.73 2.11 -1.62
N PHE A 209 9.21 2.23 -0.37
CA PHE A 209 10.33 1.45 0.18
C PHE A 209 9.89 0.48 1.29
N ARG A 210 8.60 0.11 1.34
CA ARG A 210 8.09 -0.77 2.39
C ARG A 210 8.73 -2.17 2.32
N ASP A 211 9.22 -2.72 3.43
CA ASP A 211 10.02 -3.95 3.50
C ASP A 211 11.35 -3.90 2.68
N ALA A 212 11.82 -2.73 2.24
CA ALA A 212 13.11 -2.58 1.55
C ALA A 212 14.27 -2.57 2.56
N SER A 213 14.46 -3.69 3.26
CA SER A 213 15.26 -3.78 4.50
C SER A 213 16.72 -3.31 4.41
N SER A 214 17.33 -3.30 3.23
CA SER A 214 18.72 -2.84 3.03
C SER A 214 18.83 -1.37 2.61
N PHE A 215 17.71 -0.70 2.29
CA PHE A 215 17.73 0.64 1.70
C PHE A 215 18.12 1.70 2.74
N ASN A 216 19.16 2.47 2.44
CA ASN A 216 19.68 3.53 3.29
C ASN A 216 20.48 4.57 2.46
N GLN A 217 19.93 5.03 1.33
CA GLN A 217 20.56 6.04 0.46
C GLN A 217 19.95 7.43 0.66
N ASP A 218 20.74 8.47 0.37
CA ASP A 218 20.39 9.87 0.60
C ASP A 218 19.24 10.32 -0.33
N LEU A 219 18.16 10.81 0.29
CA LEU A 219 16.98 11.36 -0.37
C LEU A 219 16.76 12.85 -0.04
N SER A 220 17.69 13.49 0.66
CA SER A 220 17.62 14.91 1.01
C SER A 220 17.55 15.88 -0.19
N PRO A 221 18.00 15.54 -1.43
CA PRO A 221 17.81 16.39 -2.60
C PRO A 221 16.41 16.33 -3.25
N TRP A 222 15.53 15.41 -2.84
CA TRP A 222 14.22 15.22 -3.47
C TRP A 222 13.25 16.37 -3.15
N ASP A 223 12.66 16.97 -4.20
CA ASP A 223 11.52 17.88 -4.06
C ASP A 223 10.22 17.06 -3.92
N VAL A 224 9.76 16.92 -2.67
CA VAL A 224 8.51 16.22 -2.33
C VAL A 224 7.31 17.14 -2.16
N SER A 225 7.41 18.43 -2.53
CA SER A 225 6.35 19.44 -2.29
C SER A 225 5.02 19.16 -3.00
N SER A 226 5.03 18.32 -4.05
CA SER A 226 3.84 17.82 -4.76
C SER A 226 3.18 16.60 -4.11
N VAL A 227 3.82 15.95 -3.13
CA VAL A 227 3.37 14.65 -2.59
C VAL A 227 2.21 14.81 -1.61
N VAL A 228 1.14 14.04 -1.83
CA VAL A 228 -0.08 14.08 -1.02
C VAL A 228 -0.16 12.90 -0.04
N PHE A 229 0.40 11.74 -0.42
CA PHE A 229 0.33 10.48 0.36
C PHE A 229 1.71 9.83 0.50
N MET A 230 2.15 9.66 1.76
CA MET A 230 3.42 9.01 2.15
C MET A 230 3.20 7.78 3.06
N ASP A 231 1.97 7.26 3.13
CA ASP A 231 1.60 6.15 4.02
C ASP A 231 2.55 4.95 3.89
N ALA A 232 3.11 4.52 5.02
CA ALA A 232 4.05 3.42 5.16
C ALA A 232 5.24 3.44 4.15
N MET A 233 5.68 4.61 3.68
CA MET A 233 6.77 4.75 2.71
C MET A 233 8.05 4.01 3.10
N PHE A 234 8.48 4.11 4.37
CA PHE A 234 9.65 3.43 4.94
C PHE A 234 9.26 2.36 5.97
N CYS A 235 8.03 1.85 5.92
CA CYS A 235 7.56 0.81 6.83
C CYS A 235 8.40 -0.46 6.66
N ASP A 236 8.85 -1.09 7.75
CA ASP A 236 9.74 -2.26 7.75
C ASP A 236 11.11 -2.04 7.04
N ALA A 237 11.47 -0.78 6.67
CA ALA A 237 12.75 -0.43 6.07
C ALA A 237 13.85 -0.32 7.14
N SER A 238 14.17 -1.44 7.77
CA SER A 238 14.89 -1.50 9.06
C SER A 238 16.30 -0.89 9.07
N SER A 239 16.98 -0.74 7.92
CA SER A 239 18.28 -0.07 7.81
C SER A 239 18.20 1.43 7.54
N PHE A 240 17.02 1.97 7.20
CA PHE A 240 16.89 3.36 6.74
C PHE A 240 17.08 4.36 7.89
N ASN A 241 18.01 5.29 7.71
CA ASN A 241 18.35 6.34 8.67
C ASN A 241 19.03 7.54 7.98
N GLN A 242 18.48 8.03 6.86
CA GLN A 242 19.01 9.19 6.13
C GLN A 242 18.19 10.46 6.42
N ASP A 243 18.86 11.61 6.30
CA ASP A 243 18.30 12.93 6.62
C ASP A 243 17.15 13.30 5.66
N LEU A 244 16.01 13.70 6.24
CA LEU A 244 14.81 14.15 5.54
C LEU A 244 14.37 15.56 5.98
N SER A 245 15.21 16.27 6.74
CA SER A 245 14.90 17.60 7.30
C SER A 245 14.70 18.69 6.25
N SER A 246 15.14 18.46 5.01
CA SER A 246 14.95 19.33 3.84
C SER A 246 13.57 19.22 3.16
N TRP A 247 12.80 18.17 3.46
CA TRP A 247 11.55 17.86 2.75
C TRP A 247 10.41 18.83 3.11
N ASP A 248 9.82 19.48 2.10
CA ASP A 248 8.55 20.21 2.26
C ASP A 248 7.37 19.23 2.21
N VAL A 249 6.95 18.77 3.39
CA VAL A 249 5.80 17.88 3.56
C VAL A 249 4.46 18.63 3.72
N SER A 250 4.39 19.94 3.47
CA SER A 250 3.20 20.75 3.77
C SER A 250 1.95 20.40 2.94
N ALA A 251 2.12 19.71 1.81
CA ALA A 251 1.03 19.17 0.99
C ALA A 251 0.54 17.77 1.43
N VAL A 252 1.28 17.07 2.31
CA VAL A 252 0.98 15.69 2.70
C VAL A 252 -0.23 15.64 3.63
N HIS A 253 -1.21 14.80 3.30
CA HIS A 253 -2.45 14.63 4.06
C HIS A 253 -2.44 13.39 4.98
N SER A 254 -1.61 12.38 4.66
CA SER A 254 -1.53 11.12 5.40
C SER A 254 -0.11 10.55 5.44
N MET A 255 0.31 10.17 6.65
CA MET A 255 1.63 9.59 6.98
C MET A 255 1.49 8.32 7.84
N SER A 256 0.35 7.63 7.75
CA SER A 256 0.09 6.46 8.60
C SER A 256 1.16 5.40 8.38
N SER A 257 1.74 4.91 9.48
CA SER A 257 2.79 3.89 9.51
C SER A 257 4.09 4.26 8.76
N MET A 258 4.34 5.54 8.43
CA MET A 258 5.45 5.97 7.55
C MET A 258 6.82 5.38 7.93
N PHE A 259 7.15 5.34 9.23
CA PHE A 259 8.38 4.78 9.79
C PHE A 259 8.11 3.59 10.73
N ARG A 260 6.96 2.90 10.58
CA ARG A 260 6.66 1.71 11.38
C ARG A 260 7.72 0.64 11.14
N ASP A 261 8.22 0.01 12.20
CA ASP A 261 9.24 -1.06 12.15
C ASP A 261 10.57 -0.63 11.47
N ALA A 262 10.76 0.68 11.20
CA ALA A 262 12.01 1.27 10.70
C ALA A 262 13.03 1.44 11.85
N SER A 263 13.51 0.31 12.38
CA SER A 263 14.21 0.24 13.67
C SER A 263 15.48 1.07 13.79
N SER A 264 16.18 1.39 12.70
CA SER A 264 17.39 2.26 12.71
C SER A 264 17.09 3.75 12.60
N PHE A 265 15.85 4.16 12.26
CA PHE A 265 15.53 5.55 11.95
C PHE A 265 15.54 6.45 13.18
N ASN A 266 16.35 7.51 13.14
CA ASN A 266 16.49 8.50 14.21
C ASN A 266 16.99 9.86 13.68
N GLN A 267 16.40 10.36 12.58
CA GLN A 267 16.77 11.65 11.98
C GLN A 267 15.78 12.77 12.34
N ASP A 268 16.28 14.01 12.32
CA ASP A 268 15.53 15.20 12.75
C ASP A 268 14.38 15.51 11.77
N LEU A 269 13.17 15.66 12.32
CA LEU A 269 11.95 16.00 11.61
C LEU A 269 11.30 17.30 12.15
N SER A 270 11.99 18.04 13.03
CA SER A 270 11.47 19.25 13.68
C SER A 270 11.17 20.41 12.71
N SER A 271 11.72 20.35 11.48
CA SER A 271 11.43 21.28 10.38
C SER A 271 10.11 21.02 9.64
N TRP A 272 9.53 19.82 9.79
CA TRP A 272 8.38 19.39 8.98
C TRP A 272 7.09 20.14 9.33
N ASN A 273 6.48 20.79 8.33
CA ASN A 273 5.17 21.39 8.48
C ASN A 273 4.03 20.36 8.32
N VAL A 274 3.71 19.65 9.40
CA VAL A 274 2.66 18.62 9.40
C VAL A 274 1.22 19.15 9.54
N SER A 275 0.97 20.47 9.42
CA SER A 275 -0.36 21.06 9.67
C SER A 275 -1.50 20.52 8.81
N SER A 276 -1.17 19.96 7.65
CA SER A 276 -2.11 19.35 6.69
C SER A 276 -2.39 17.87 6.96
N VAL A 277 -1.59 17.22 7.82
CA VAL A 277 -1.67 15.79 8.09
C VAL A 277 -2.86 15.49 9.02
N THR A 278 -3.70 14.55 8.63
CA THR A 278 -4.91 14.15 9.39
C THR A 278 -4.77 12.81 10.12
N THR A 279 -3.72 12.07 9.78
CA THR A 279 -3.52 10.65 10.10
C THR A 279 -2.04 10.33 10.33
N THR A 280 -1.69 10.00 11.58
CA THR A 280 -0.35 9.58 12.03
C THR A 280 -0.38 8.16 12.65
N GLU A 281 -1.38 7.35 12.28
CA GLU A 281 -1.65 6.05 12.89
C GLU A 281 -0.47 5.09 12.69
N GLU A 282 0.08 4.56 13.79
CA GLU A 282 1.30 3.73 13.83
C GLU A 282 2.59 4.38 13.25
N MET A 283 2.65 5.72 13.06
CA MET A 283 3.74 6.38 12.31
C MET A 283 5.18 6.01 12.73
N PHE A 284 5.47 5.94 14.03
CA PHE A 284 6.76 5.55 14.60
C PHE A 284 6.69 4.24 15.38
N ARG A 285 5.68 3.40 15.10
CA ARG A 285 5.47 2.16 15.85
C ARG A 285 6.68 1.20 15.65
N ASN A 286 7.30 0.76 16.74
CA ASN A 286 8.54 -0.03 16.74
C ASN A 286 9.74 0.61 16.00
N ALA A 287 9.72 1.94 15.82
CA ALA A 287 10.90 2.71 15.43
C ALA A 287 11.85 2.80 16.64
N SER A 288 12.47 1.67 17.00
CA SER A 288 13.08 1.43 18.31
C SER A 288 14.35 2.21 18.62
N SER A 289 14.92 2.94 17.64
CA SER A 289 15.99 3.93 17.84
C SER A 289 15.51 5.39 17.83
N PHE A 290 14.25 5.66 17.49
CA PHE A 290 13.74 7.01 17.29
C PHE A 290 13.59 7.77 18.61
N ASN A 291 14.17 8.96 18.69
CA ASN A 291 14.11 9.87 19.83
C ASN A 291 14.42 11.33 19.43
N GLN A 292 13.86 11.83 18.33
CA GLN A 292 14.07 13.22 17.87
C GLN A 292 12.89 14.13 18.25
N ASP A 293 13.18 15.43 18.36
CA ASP A 293 12.24 16.44 18.83
C ASP A 293 11.09 16.66 17.82
N LEU A 294 9.86 16.64 18.33
CA LEU A 294 8.62 16.86 17.57
C LEU A 294 7.77 17.98 18.19
N SER A 295 8.29 18.73 19.17
CA SER A 295 7.57 19.79 19.89
C SER A 295 7.12 20.97 19.01
N SER A 296 7.72 21.11 17.82
CA SER A 296 7.36 22.09 16.79
C SER A 296 6.15 21.68 15.93
N TRP A 297 5.73 20.41 15.94
CA TRP A 297 4.71 19.89 15.04
C TRP A 297 3.31 20.41 15.37
N ASN A 298 2.68 21.06 14.38
CA ASN A 298 1.27 21.42 14.49
C ASN A 298 0.37 20.22 14.14
N VAL A 299 -0.03 19.48 15.18
CA VAL A 299 -0.90 18.29 15.06
C VAL A 299 -2.41 18.59 15.15
N SER A 300 -2.84 19.86 15.13
CA SER A 300 -4.25 20.27 15.32
C SER A 300 -5.25 19.73 14.27
N SER A 301 -4.76 19.11 13.20
CA SER A 301 -5.56 18.47 12.15
C SER A 301 -5.71 16.95 12.34
N VAL A 302 -4.96 16.36 13.28
CA VAL A 302 -4.90 14.90 13.49
C VAL A 302 -6.11 14.43 14.29
N THR A 303 -6.79 13.40 13.80
CA THR A 303 -8.02 12.87 14.43
C THR A 303 -7.80 11.56 15.20
N SER A 304 -6.68 10.87 14.95
CA SER A 304 -6.30 9.58 15.55
C SER A 304 -4.78 9.47 15.61
N MET A 305 -4.25 9.25 16.81
CA MET A 305 -2.84 8.98 17.10
C MET A 305 -2.64 7.50 17.51
N SER A 306 -3.51 6.62 17.00
CA SER A 306 -3.55 5.21 17.35
C SER A 306 -2.17 4.55 17.20
N SER A 307 -1.61 4.07 18.31
CA SER A 307 -0.33 3.35 18.36
C SER A 307 0.88 4.12 17.78
N MET A 308 0.83 5.46 17.73
CA MET A 308 1.82 6.30 17.02
C MET A 308 3.27 6.05 17.46
N PHE A 309 3.52 5.92 18.77
CA PHE A 309 4.84 5.62 19.36
C PHE A 309 4.86 4.25 20.06
N ARG A 310 3.94 3.35 19.69
CA ARG A 310 3.87 2.01 20.29
C ARG A 310 5.17 1.24 20.01
N ASP A 311 5.69 0.49 20.97
CA ASP A 311 6.94 -0.28 20.88
C ASP A 311 8.19 0.62 20.58
N ALA A 312 8.08 1.97 20.58
CA ALA A 312 9.17 2.90 20.30
C ALA A 312 10.06 3.10 21.54
N SER A 313 10.85 2.08 21.87
CA SER A 313 11.49 1.92 23.19
C SER A 313 12.36 3.07 23.69
N THR A 314 12.98 3.85 22.78
CA THR A 314 13.85 4.99 23.10
C THR A 314 13.13 6.33 23.22
N PHE A 315 11.89 6.45 22.71
CA PHE A 315 11.25 7.74 22.52
C PHE A 315 10.85 8.39 23.86
N ASN A 316 11.36 9.59 24.12
CA ASN A 316 11.11 10.36 25.33
C ASN A 316 11.29 11.88 25.09
N GLN A 317 10.72 12.42 23.99
CA GLN A 317 10.78 13.85 23.67
C GLN A 317 9.48 14.57 24.06
N ASP A 318 9.60 15.87 24.37
CA ASP A 318 8.50 16.69 24.88
C ASP A 318 7.41 16.90 23.82
N LEU A 319 6.16 16.61 24.20
CA LEU A 319 4.96 16.77 23.38
C LEU A 319 3.92 17.69 24.05
N SER A 320 4.27 18.37 25.14
CA SER A 320 3.37 19.23 25.93
C SER A 320 2.79 20.42 25.13
N SER A 321 3.44 20.78 24.02
CA SER A 321 3.03 21.83 23.08
C SER A 321 1.95 21.41 22.08
N TRP A 322 1.65 20.12 21.95
CA TRP A 322 0.74 19.60 20.92
C TRP A 322 -0.74 19.95 21.20
N ASP A 323 -1.39 20.62 20.25
CA ASP A 323 -2.84 20.76 20.23
C ASP A 323 -3.51 19.44 19.81
N VAL A 324 -3.93 18.67 20.81
CA VAL A 324 -4.64 17.40 20.64
C VAL A 324 -6.16 17.52 20.75
N SER A 325 -6.72 18.75 20.77
CA SER A 325 -8.16 19.00 21.01
C SER A 325 -9.10 18.38 19.97
N THR A 326 -8.58 18.04 18.78
CA THR A 326 -9.29 17.34 17.69
C THR A 326 -9.11 15.82 17.72
N VAL A 327 -8.18 15.31 18.52
CA VAL A 327 -7.86 13.87 18.59
C VAL A 327 -9.00 13.14 19.28
N THR A 328 -9.46 12.06 18.67
CA THR A 328 -10.57 11.24 19.19
C THR A 328 -10.09 9.87 19.71
N ILE A 329 -8.94 9.38 19.23
CA ILE A 329 -8.39 8.07 19.54
C ILE A 329 -6.89 8.17 19.82
N MET A 330 -6.49 7.80 21.04
CA MET A 330 -5.08 7.66 21.50
C MET A 330 -4.78 6.21 21.93
N LYS A 331 -5.53 5.25 21.39
CA LYS A 331 -5.40 3.82 21.68
C LYS A 331 -3.96 3.33 21.49
N GLU A 332 -3.41 2.63 22.48
CA GLU A 332 -2.05 2.06 22.45
C GLU A 332 -0.92 3.08 22.12
N MET A 333 -1.16 4.41 22.20
CA MET A 333 -0.25 5.43 21.62
C MET A 333 1.22 5.34 22.08
N PHE A 334 1.46 5.12 23.37
CA PHE A 334 2.78 4.95 23.99
C PHE A 334 2.95 3.54 24.58
N ARG A 335 2.17 2.57 24.10
CA ARG A 335 2.24 1.19 24.60
C ARG A 335 3.64 0.62 24.36
N ASP A 336 4.21 -0.09 25.33
CA ASP A 336 5.55 -0.69 25.29
C ASP A 336 6.69 0.34 25.01
N ALA A 337 6.40 1.66 25.06
CA ALA A 337 7.37 2.75 24.88
C ALA A 337 8.17 2.98 26.17
N SER A 338 9.03 2.00 26.50
CA SER A 338 9.67 1.87 27.82
C SER A 338 10.40 3.11 28.37
N SER A 339 10.93 4.00 27.54
CA SER A 339 11.59 5.24 27.99
C SER A 339 10.67 6.45 28.17
N PHE A 340 9.42 6.41 27.68
CA PHE A 340 8.56 7.59 27.61
C PHE A 340 8.06 8.02 29.00
N ASN A 341 8.33 9.27 29.38
CA ASN A 341 7.94 9.85 30.66
C ASN A 341 7.86 11.39 30.60
N GLN A 342 7.23 11.96 29.57
CA GLN A 342 7.07 13.41 29.42
C GLN A 342 5.69 13.90 29.89
N ASP A 343 5.64 15.12 30.41
CA ASP A 343 4.44 15.74 30.98
C ASP A 343 3.39 16.03 29.89
N LEU A 344 2.19 15.46 30.05
CA LEU A 344 1.05 15.65 29.15
C LEU A 344 -0.15 16.32 29.85
N SER A 345 0.05 16.89 31.04
CA SER A 345 -1.01 17.51 31.87
C SER A 345 -1.70 18.71 31.20
N LEU A 346 -1.10 19.30 30.16
CA LEU A 346 -1.64 20.41 29.38
C LEU A 346 -2.49 19.98 28.17
N TRP A 347 -2.56 18.68 27.85
CA TRP A 347 -3.33 18.19 26.70
C TRP A 347 -4.84 18.30 26.90
N ASP A 348 -5.54 18.96 25.96
CA ASP A 348 -7.00 18.94 25.89
C ASP A 348 -7.49 17.61 25.29
N VAL A 349 -7.70 16.63 26.16
CA VAL A 349 -8.26 15.32 25.78
C VAL A 349 -9.80 15.29 25.75
N SER A 350 -10.48 16.44 25.85
CA SER A 350 -11.97 16.52 25.91
C SER A 350 -12.69 16.09 24.62
N SER A 351 -11.95 15.72 23.56
CA SER A 351 -12.48 15.03 22.36
C SER A 351 -12.22 13.53 22.32
N VAL A 352 -11.33 13.01 23.18
CA VAL A 352 -10.90 11.62 23.16
C VAL A 352 -12.01 10.71 23.72
N PHE A 353 -12.26 9.59 23.05
CA PHE A 353 -13.16 8.54 23.53
C PHE A 353 -12.48 7.17 23.70
N ARG A 354 -11.19 7.06 23.35
CA ARG A 354 -10.40 5.81 23.39
C ARG A 354 -8.94 6.06 23.82
N THR A 355 -8.58 5.55 24.99
CA THR A 355 -7.21 5.50 25.55
C THR A 355 -6.81 4.07 25.93
N ASP A 356 -7.50 3.05 25.41
CA ASP A 356 -7.27 1.66 25.83
C ASP A 356 -5.84 1.20 25.54
N ALA A 357 -5.17 0.75 26.60
CA ALA A 357 -3.75 0.43 26.67
C ALA A 357 -2.77 1.56 26.27
N MET A 358 -3.14 2.85 26.40
CA MET A 358 -2.33 4.01 25.94
C MET A 358 -0.89 4.04 26.48
N PHE A 359 -0.69 3.76 27.78
CA PHE A 359 0.62 3.68 28.45
C PHE A 359 0.92 2.26 28.96
N LYS A 360 0.26 1.24 28.38
CA LYS A 360 0.49 -0.16 28.76
C LYS A 360 1.97 -0.51 28.57
N ASP A 361 2.58 -1.15 29.57
CA ASP A 361 3.99 -1.57 29.56
C ASP A 361 5.01 -0.42 29.31
N ALA A 362 4.57 0.85 29.39
CA ALA A 362 5.44 2.04 29.31
C ALA A 362 6.19 2.21 30.64
N SER A 363 7.24 1.39 30.84
CA SER A 363 7.82 1.14 32.16
C SER A 363 8.36 2.36 32.91
N SER A 364 8.78 3.43 32.22
CA SER A 364 9.28 4.67 32.84
C SER A 364 8.20 5.73 33.10
N PHE A 365 6.98 5.57 32.58
CA PHE A 365 5.93 6.58 32.67
C PHE A 365 5.44 6.75 34.12
N ASN A 366 5.45 7.98 34.64
CA ASN A 366 4.95 8.34 35.96
C ASN A 366 4.56 9.84 36.04
N GLN A 367 3.64 10.27 35.17
CA GLN A 367 3.19 11.67 35.09
C GLN A 367 1.76 11.84 35.60
N ASP A 368 1.45 13.03 36.12
CA ASP A 368 0.13 13.38 36.63
C ASP A 368 -0.81 13.79 35.47
N LEU A 369 -1.93 13.04 35.33
CA LEU A 369 -2.96 13.30 34.32
C LEU A 369 -4.30 13.72 34.96
N SER A 370 -4.29 14.12 36.24
CA SER A 370 -5.48 14.54 36.99
C SER A 370 -6.25 15.71 36.39
N SER A 371 -5.59 16.53 35.56
CA SER A 371 -6.15 17.67 34.83
C SER A 371 -7.04 17.29 33.64
N TRP A 372 -6.93 16.06 33.12
CA TRP A 372 -7.59 15.64 31.88
C TRP A 372 -9.12 15.54 32.02
N ASP A 373 -9.86 16.19 31.12
CA ASP A 373 -11.31 15.98 30.97
C ASP A 373 -11.58 14.65 30.26
N ILE A 374 -11.73 13.60 31.06
CA ILE A 374 -12.05 12.25 30.62
C ILE A 374 -13.56 11.98 30.44
N SER A 375 -14.43 13.00 30.48
CA SER A 375 -15.90 12.83 30.47
C SER A 375 -16.48 12.12 29.24
N ARG A 376 -15.67 11.95 28.18
CA ARG A 376 -16.05 11.23 26.94
C ARG A 376 -15.31 9.90 26.75
N LEU A 377 -14.42 9.49 27.65
CA LEU A 377 -13.71 8.22 27.54
C LEU A 377 -14.69 7.03 27.64
N ALA A 378 -14.94 6.39 26.50
CA ALA A 378 -15.74 5.17 26.42
C ALA A 378 -14.92 3.90 26.70
N ASN A 379 -13.58 3.98 26.64
CA ASN A 379 -12.68 2.87 26.97
C ASN A 379 -11.25 3.36 27.30
N ALA A 380 -10.86 3.23 28.57
CA ALA A 380 -9.49 3.36 29.08
C ALA A 380 -8.92 2.02 29.59
N GLY A 381 -9.49 0.89 29.15
CA GLY A 381 -9.14 -0.43 29.64
C GLY A 381 -7.64 -0.71 29.48
N ARG A 382 -6.99 -1.12 30.59
CA ARG A 382 -5.55 -1.42 30.67
C ARG A 382 -4.62 -0.21 30.39
N MET A 383 -5.11 1.03 30.49
CA MET A 383 -4.35 2.25 30.15
C MET A 383 -2.96 2.33 30.78
N PHE A 384 -2.81 1.92 32.04
CA PHE A 384 -1.53 1.89 32.78
C PHE A 384 -1.06 0.45 33.15
N GLU A 385 -1.62 -0.60 32.53
CA GLU A 385 -1.24 -1.98 32.84
C GLU A 385 0.25 -2.19 32.52
N GLY A 386 1.09 -2.44 33.53
CA GLY A 386 2.53 -2.67 33.34
C GLY A 386 3.41 -1.40 33.26
N ALA A 387 2.83 -0.20 33.42
CA ALA A 387 3.59 1.04 33.58
C ALA A 387 4.33 1.03 34.95
N ALA A 388 5.50 0.39 35.00
CA ALA A 388 6.15 -0.01 36.25
C ALA A 388 6.57 1.13 37.20
N ALA A 389 6.74 2.35 36.69
CA ALA A 389 7.00 3.55 37.48
C ALA A 389 5.71 4.25 37.97
N PHE A 390 4.55 3.97 37.37
CA PHE A 390 3.27 4.63 37.67
C PHE A 390 2.61 4.02 38.91
N ASP A 391 2.47 4.81 39.98
CA ASP A 391 1.68 4.39 41.14
C ASP A 391 0.18 4.52 40.84
N ASN A 392 -0.44 3.42 40.41
CA ASN A 392 -1.86 3.37 40.07
C ASN A 392 -2.80 3.69 41.26
N SER A 393 -2.32 3.75 42.51
CA SER A 393 -3.13 4.25 43.63
C SER A 393 -3.38 5.77 43.57
N THR A 394 -2.55 6.51 42.84
CA THR A 394 -2.73 7.96 42.63
C THR A 394 -3.98 8.30 41.82
N VAL A 395 -4.38 7.43 40.87
CA VAL A 395 -5.62 7.58 40.08
C VAL A 395 -6.85 7.69 40.99
N CYS A 396 -6.87 6.95 42.10
CA CYS A 396 -7.95 6.98 43.07
C CYS A 396 -7.99 8.27 43.93
N GLN A 397 -6.97 9.14 43.82
CA GLN A 397 -6.92 10.47 44.43
C GLN A 397 -7.35 11.59 43.47
N TRP A 398 -7.58 11.27 42.19
CA TRP A 398 -8.01 12.23 41.15
C TRP A 398 -9.53 12.49 41.23
N SER A 399 -10.13 13.03 40.15
CA SER A 399 -11.56 13.33 40.10
C SER A 399 -12.42 12.06 40.18
N ASP A 400 -13.69 12.22 40.56
CA ASP A 400 -14.60 11.06 40.73
C ASP A 400 -14.81 10.29 39.42
N ALA A 401 -14.72 10.96 38.26
CA ALA A 401 -14.74 10.32 36.95
C ALA A 401 -13.54 9.36 36.72
N TRP A 402 -12.37 9.64 37.30
CA TRP A 402 -11.22 8.73 37.24
C TRP A 402 -11.41 7.53 38.18
N LYS A 403 -12.05 7.72 39.34
CA LYS A 403 -12.38 6.63 40.28
C LYS A 403 -13.40 5.66 39.68
N ASP A 404 -14.48 6.20 39.11
CA ASP A 404 -15.52 5.45 38.41
C ASP A 404 -14.95 4.61 37.23
N LEU A 405 -13.96 5.16 36.53
CA LEU A 405 -13.35 4.54 35.35
C LEU A 405 -12.33 3.44 35.67
N PHE A 406 -11.76 3.43 36.88
CA PHE A 406 -10.73 2.48 37.32
C PHE A 406 -11.15 1.59 38.51
N ASP A 407 -12.42 1.65 38.93
CA ASP A 407 -13.03 0.81 39.98
C ASP A 407 -12.32 0.91 41.34
N CYS A 408 -12.06 2.15 41.77
CA CYS A 408 -11.30 2.48 42.98
C CYS A 408 -12.00 2.16 44.33
N ASP A 409 -13.22 1.63 44.32
CA ASP A 409 -14.08 1.48 45.51
C ASP A 409 -13.90 0.15 46.29
N GLU A 410 -12.95 -0.72 45.92
CA GLU A 410 -12.62 -1.93 46.69
C GLU A 410 -11.76 -1.66 47.96
N GLU A 411 -12.26 -0.85 48.90
CA GLU A 411 -11.82 -0.92 50.31
C GLU A 411 -12.91 -1.44 51.27
N ASP A 412 -12.51 -2.50 51.99
CA ASP A 412 -13.04 -3.04 53.25
C ASP A 412 -14.46 -3.69 53.29
N LYS A 413 -14.47 -5.02 53.12
CA LYS A 413 -15.40 -5.94 53.81
C LYS A 413 -14.65 -6.98 54.68
N SER A 414 -13.50 -6.60 55.22
CA SER A 414 -12.62 -7.46 56.03
C SER A 414 -13.01 -7.56 57.50
N GLN A 415 -13.95 -6.74 58.01
CA GLN A 415 -14.38 -6.76 59.41
C GLN A 415 -15.86 -7.09 59.63
N ASN A 416 -16.15 -8.37 59.90
CA ASN A 416 -17.16 -8.75 60.90
C ASN A 416 -16.94 -10.21 61.36
N SER A 417 -16.36 -10.38 62.55
CA SER A 417 -15.98 -11.70 63.09
C SER A 417 -17.04 -12.30 64.02
N LEU A 418 -17.52 -13.51 63.72
CA LEU A 418 -18.06 -14.46 64.71
C LEU A 418 -17.65 -15.91 64.34
N PRO A 419 -17.64 -16.87 65.29
CA PRO A 419 -16.62 -17.92 65.30
C PRO A 419 -16.96 -19.21 64.54
N MET A 420 -15.91 -20.03 64.34
CA MET A 420 -16.01 -21.42 63.88
C MET A 420 -16.94 -22.28 64.74
N THR A 421 -17.86 -23.00 64.10
CA THR A 421 -18.08 -24.44 64.36
C THR A 421 -18.76 -25.10 63.16
N GLU A 422 -18.42 -26.37 62.94
CA GLU A 422 -19.05 -27.34 62.01
C GLU A 422 -19.11 -27.01 60.51
N ALA A 423 -18.29 -27.72 59.75
CA ALA A 423 -18.48 -27.93 58.31
C ALA A 423 -18.93 -29.38 58.07
N ILE A 424 -19.77 -29.63 57.06
CA ILE A 424 -19.76 -30.82 56.18
C ILE A 424 -20.90 -30.72 55.11
N LEU A 425 -20.54 -31.03 53.86
CA LEU A 425 -21.33 -31.15 52.60
C LEU A 425 -21.22 -29.98 51.59
N GLY A 426 -20.69 -30.29 50.40
CA GLY A 426 -20.67 -29.41 49.22
C GLY A 426 -19.29 -29.30 48.55
N PHE A 427 -19.03 -30.11 47.52
CA PHE A 427 -17.81 -30.02 46.70
C PHE A 427 -18.07 -29.14 45.46
N ILE A 428 -17.09 -28.28 45.12
CA ILE A 428 -16.92 -27.57 43.82
C ILE A 428 -17.99 -26.50 43.52
N GLY A 429 -17.55 -25.26 43.25
CA GLY A 429 -18.47 -24.17 42.88
C GLY A 429 -17.84 -22.78 42.67
N GLY A 430 -16.61 -22.70 42.15
CA GLY A 430 -16.04 -21.41 41.71
C GLY A 430 -16.55 -21.01 40.31
N ILE A 431 -16.67 -19.70 40.07
CA ILE A 431 -17.21 -19.07 38.84
C ILE A 431 -18.74 -19.19 38.71
N GLY A 432 -19.45 -18.09 38.98
CA GLY A 432 -20.90 -17.96 38.72
C GLY A 432 -21.45 -16.63 39.24
N ILE A 433 -22.40 -16.03 38.49
CA ILE A 433 -22.89 -14.64 38.61
C ILE A 433 -21.83 -13.64 38.06
N CYS A 434 -22.10 -12.77 37.08
CA CYS A 434 -23.39 -12.34 36.51
C CYS A 434 -23.77 -13.00 35.16
N ILE A 435 -24.74 -13.93 35.18
CA ILE A 435 -25.61 -14.22 34.02
C ILE A 435 -27.04 -14.41 34.55
N LEU A 436 -27.88 -13.37 34.52
CA LEU A 436 -29.35 -13.50 34.67
C LEU A 436 -30.12 -12.20 34.32
N CYS A 437 -30.11 -11.75 33.06
CA CYS A 437 -31.03 -10.70 32.59
C CYS A 437 -31.51 -10.85 31.13
N ALA A 438 -31.34 -12.01 30.49
CA ALA A 438 -31.66 -12.20 29.07
C ALA A 438 -32.10 -13.64 28.71
N CYS A 439 -33.25 -14.13 29.21
CA CYS A 439 -33.73 -15.48 28.88
C CYS A 439 -35.22 -15.62 28.47
N GLU A 440 -36.06 -14.59 28.58
CA GLU A 440 -37.53 -14.71 28.37
C GLU A 440 -38.06 -14.11 27.05
N SER A 441 -37.20 -14.05 26.01
CA SER A 441 -37.56 -13.49 24.69
C SER A 441 -37.44 -14.51 23.54
N ARG A 442 -36.37 -15.32 23.52
CA ARG A 442 -36.04 -16.20 22.38
C ARG A 442 -36.78 -17.55 22.36
N ARG A 443 -38.10 -17.55 22.52
CA ARG A 443 -38.96 -18.75 22.37
C ARG A 443 -40.19 -18.59 21.44
N ARG A 444 -40.27 -17.52 20.62
CA ARG A 444 -41.37 -17.30 19.64
C ARG A 444 -40.97 -17.05 18.18
N GLN A 445 -39.70 -17.25 17.79
CA GLN A 445 -39.23 -17.03 16.40
C GLN A 445 -38.66 -18.27 15.69
N SER A 446 -38.70 -19.46 16.30
CA SER A 446 -38.09 -20.67 15.71
C SER A 446 -38.85 -21.28 14.52
N SER A 447 -40.14 -20.96 14.32
CA SER A 447 -40.96 -21.61 13.29
C SER A 447 -40.96 -20.90 11.93
N ARG A 448 -40.77 -19.58 11.88
CA ARG A 448 -40.87 -18.80 10.63
C ARG A 448 -39.62 -18.84 9.74
N LEU A 449 -38.46 -19.23 10.26
CA LEU A 449 -37.23 -19.31 9.45
C LEU A 449 -37.29 -20.44 8.41
N GLN A 450 -37.88 -21.59 8.75
CA GLN A 450 -37.86 -22.78 7.87
C GLN A 450 -38.73 -22.59 6.61
N GLU A 451 -39.90 -21.95 6.72
CA GLU A 451 -40.78 -21.66 5.57
C GLU A 451 -40.14 -20.68 4.58
N VAL A 452 -39.43 -19.66 5.08
CA VAL A 452 -38.71 -18.68 4.25
C VAL A 452 -37.54 -19.35 3.52
N GLN A 453 -36.75 -20.19 4.20
CA GLN A 453 -35.62 -20.90 3.59
C GLN A 453 -36.06 -21.85 2.46
N GLN A 454 -37.17 -22.59 2.63
CA GLN A 454 -37.73 -23.44 1.58
C GLN A 454 -38.24 -22.62 0.37
N THR A 455 -38.85 -21.46 0.62
CA THR A 455 -39.34 -20.56 -0.43
C THR A 455 -38.18 -19.98 -1.26
N MET A 456 -37.07 -19.60 -0.62
CA MET A 456 -35.87 -19.10 -1.31
C MET A 456 -35.16 -20.19 -2.13
N ALA A 457 -35.16 -21.45 -1.67
CA ALA A 457 -34.58 -22.57 -2.40
C ALA A 457 -35.27 -22.80 -3.76
N MET A 458 -36.61 -22.83 -3.79
CA MET A 458 -37.36 -22.98 -5.05
C MET A 458 -37.11 -21.83 -6.04
N ARG A 459 -37.01 -20.59 -5.54
CA ARG A 459 -36.70 -19.42 -6.39
C ARG A 459 -35.29 -19.47 -6.99
N ARG A 460 -34.32 -20.05 -6.26
CA ARG A 460 -32.95 -20.31 -6.77
C ARG A 460 -32.91 -21.42 -7.82
N GLN A 461 -33.90 -22.31 -7.87
CA GLN A 461 -34.04 -23.29 -8.95
C GLN A 461 -34.56 -22.61 -10.23
N GLN A 462 -35.68 -21.90 -10.16
CA GLN A 462 -36.30 -21.21 -11.30
C GLN A 462 -35.39 -20.16 -11.98
N LEU A 463 -34.41 -19.61 -11.26
CA LEU A 463 -33.42 -18.68 -11.84
C LEU A 463 -32.27 -19.38 -12.58
N ARG A 464 -32.04 -20.68 -12.36
CA ARG A 464 -31.04 -21.46 -13.13
C ARG A 464 -31.59 -21.88 -14.49
N ASP A 465 -32.85 -22.32 -14.51
CA ASP A 465 -33.50 -22.85 -15.71
C ASP A 465 -33.73 -21.78 -16.80
N ASN A 466 -33.77 -20.49 -16.42
CA ASN A 466 -34.00 -19.37 -17.34
C ASN A 466 -32.73 -18.82 -18.02
N ASN A 467 -31.52 -19.14 -17.53
CA ASN A 467 -30.29 -18.46 -17.95
C ASN A 467 -29.54 -19.14 -19.12
N ALA A 468 -30.20 -20.08 -19.82
CA ALA A 468 -29.63 -20.90 -20.88
C ALA A 468 -30.00 -20.41 -22.29
N SER A 469 -29.86 -19.11 -22.58
CA SER A 469 -30.10 -18.53 -23.91
C SER A 469 -29.19 -17.32 -24.21
N SER A 470 -28.16 -17.57 -25.03
CA SER A 470 -27.37 -16.64 -25.88
C SER A 470 -27.50 -15.11 -25.70
N GLN A 471 -26.40 -14.45 -25.32
CA GLN A 471 -25.64 -13.49 -26.18
C GLN A 471 -24.38 -13.00 -25.44
N GLY A 472 -23.19 -13.23 -26.01
CA GLY A 472 -21.90 -12.77 -25.45
C GLY A 472 -21.19 -11.75 -26.36
N LEU A 473 -19.98 -11.33 -25.96
CA LEU A 473 -19.05 -10.43 -26.68
C LEU A 473 -19.37 -8.92 -26.76
N THR A 474 -20.50 -8.43 -26.21
CA THR A 474 -20.73 -6.97 -26.05
C THR A 474 -20.94 -6.54 -24.60
N GLU A 475 -21.49 -7.40 -23.75
CA GLU A 475 -21.73 -7.08 -22.34
C GLU A 475 -20.43 -6.95 -21.54
N GLU A 476 -19.38 -7.71 -21.88
CA GLU A 476 -18.12 -7.74 -21.13
C GLU A 476 -17.29 -6.47 -21.32
N VAL A 477 -17.17 -5.97 -22.56
CA VAL A 477 -16.51 -4.68 -22.84
C VAL A 477 -17.21 -3.52 -22.09
N GLN A 478 -18.54 -3.53 -22.03
CA GLN A 478 -19.29 -2.51 -21.29
C GLN A 478 -19.18 -2.66 -19.76
N LYS A 479 -19.05 -3.89 -19.26
CA LYS A 479 -18.74 -4.14 -17.84
C LYS A 479 -17.32 -3.67 -17.51
N HIS A 480 -16.35 -3.83 -18.42
CA HIS A 480 -14.96 -3.44 -18.18
C HIS A 480 -14.79 -1.92 -18.11
N ALA A 481 -15.22 -1.18 -19.13
CA ALA A 481 -15.11 0.29 -19.14
C ALA A 481 -15.91 0.96 -17.99
N ARG A 482 -16.88 0.26 -17.40
CA ARG A 482 -17.57 0.66 -16.16
C ARG A 482 -16.76 0.33 -14.90
N TYR A 483 -16.00 -0.76 -14.90
CA TYR A 483 -15.15 -1.19 -13.79
C TYR A 483 -13.93 -0.28 -13.64
N GLU A 484 -13.26 0.12 -14.73
CA GLU A 484 -12.21 1.16 -14.68
C GLU A 484 -12.72 2.47 -14.11
N LYS A 485 -13.85 2.99 -14.63
CA LYS A 485 -14.48 4.22 -14.14
C LYS A 485 -14.95 4.10 -12.68
N PHE A 486 -15.16 2.88 -12.19
CA PHE A 486 -15.42 2.62 -10.78
C PHE A 486 -14.12 2.67 -9.97
N VAL A 487 -13.06 1.94 -10.34
CA VAL A 487 -11.78 1.98 -9.63
C VAL A 487 -11.18 3.39 -9.59
N ALA A 488 -11.26 4.14 -10.69
CA ALA A 488 -10.74 5.52 -10.78
C ALA A 488 -11.62 6.58 -10.08
N LYS A 489 -12.84 6.26 -9.63
CA LYS A 489 -13.78 7.20 -8.99
C LYS A 489 -14.26 6.75 -7.61
N PHE A 490 -13.65 5.71 -7.03
CA PHE A 490 -14.00 5.17 -5.71
C PHE A 490 -12.75 5.01 -4.84
N TYR A 491 -12.87 5.36 -3.57
CA TYR A 491 -11.87 5.08 -2.54
C TYR A 491 -12.14 3.69 -1.94
N PHE A 492 -11.10 2.88 -1.77
CA PHE A 492 -11.16 1.50 -1.28
C PHE A 492 -10.49 1.37 0.09
N GLN A 493 -11.10 0.61 0.99
CA GLN A 493 -10.56 0.33 2.33
C GLN A 493 -10.96 -1.07 2.79
N THR A 494 -10.07 -1.78 3.50
CA THR A 494 -10.42 -3.03 4.16
C THR A 494 -11.06 -2.76 5.52
N VAL A 495 -12.20 -3.39 5.80
CA VAL A 495 -12.86 -3.35 7.12
C VAL A 495 -11.96 -4.03 8.16
N LEU A 496 -11.54 -3.29 9.19
CA LEU A 496 -10.65 -3.82 10.22
C LEU A 496 -11.42 -4.59 11.32
N PRO A 497 -10.75 -5.50 12.05
CA PRO A 497 -11.39 -6.25 13.14
C PRO A 497 -11.94 -5.38 14.26
N ASP A 498 -13.24 -5.52 14.56
CA ASP A 498 -13.76 -5.17 15.89
C ASP A 498 -13.07 -6.09 16.91
N LYS A 499 -12.22 -5.50 17.76
CA LYS A 499 -11.07 -6.22 18.32
C LYS A 499 -11.46 -7.25 19.39
N SER A 500 -11.44 -8.53 19.00
CA SER A 500 -11.16 -9.64 19.93
C SER A 500 -10.34 -10.76 19.27
N ASN A 501 -9.12 -10.96 19.79
CA ASN A 501 -8.21 -12.11 19.61
C ASN A 501 -7.98 -12.67 18.18
N ILE A 502 -7.00 -12.11 17.47
CA ILE A 502 -6.30 -12.79 16.37
C ILE A 502 -4.78 -12.68 16.60
N THR A 503 -4.04 -13.78 16.36
CA THR A 503 -2.57 -13.85 16.46
C THR A 503 -1.92 -13.93 15.07
N ALA A 504 -0.62 -13.58 14.99
CA ALA A 504 0.11 -13.30 13.74
C ALA A 504 0.03 -14.36 12.61
N ASN A 505 -0.29 -15.63 12.91
CA ASN A 505 -0.36 -16.69 11.90
C ASN A 505 -1.58 -16.62 10.96
N SER A 506 -2.62 -15.83 11.27
CA SER A 506 -3.86 -15.76 10.46
C SER A 506 -3.78 -14.85 9.23
N VAL A 507 -2.72 -14.05 9.07
CA VAL A 507 -2.60 -13.06 7.98
C VAL A 507 -2.19 -13.69 6.63
N ARG A 508 -1.65 -14.91 6.64
CA ARG A 508 -1.01 -15.56 5.48
C ARG A 508 -1.93 -16.13 4.39
N SER A 509 -3.25 -15.92 4.44
CA SER A 509 -4.22 -16.59 3.55
C SER A 509 -5.22 -15.68 2.82
N LEU A 510 -4.97 -14.37 2.73
CA LEU A 510 -5.90 -13.38 2.15
C LEU A 510 -5.27 -12.58 1.01
N ALA A 511 -4.76 -13.28 -0.02
CA ALA A 511 -4.36 -12.68 -1.29
C ALA A 511 -5.51 -12.82 -2.32
N PRO A 512 -6.11 -11.71 -2.80
CA PRO A 512 -7.10 -11.76 -3.89
C PRO A 512 -6.48 -12.17 -5.23
N LYS A 513 -7.33 -12.47 -6.21
CA LYS A 513 -6.98 -12.71 -7.62
C LYS A 513 -7.96 -11.96 -8.52
N PHE A 514 -7.55 -11.85 -9.80
CA PHE A 514 -8.31 -11.56 -11.03
C PHE A 514 -8.25 -10.12 -11.58
N ASP A 515 -7.42 -10.01 -12.63
CA ASP A 515 -7.74 -9.65 -14.03
C ASP A 515 -8.45 -8.31 -14.34
N VAL A 516 -7.91 -7.61 -15.37
CA VAL A 516 -8.20 -6.21 -15.73
C VAL A 516 -8.66 -6.13 -17.22
N GLU A 517 -8.38 -5.05 -17.94
CA GLU A 517 -9.07 -4.56 -19.14
C GLU A 517 -8.89 -3.02 -19.26
N HIS A 518 -9.23 -2.36 -20.38
CA HIS A 518 -8.93 -0.93 -20.64
C HIS A 518 -9.82 -0.30 -21.76
N PRO A 519 -9.61 0.96 -22.24
CA PRO A 519 -9.30 2.26 -21.59
C PRO A 519 -10.33 3.36 -22.08
N SER A 520 -10.14 4.69 -22.26
CA SER A 520 -9.05 5.71 -22.25
C SER A 520 -9.64 7.15 -22.22
N ALA A 521 -8.82 8.21 -22.01
CA ALA A 521 -9.11 9.62 -22.33
C ALA A 521 -7.81 10.47 -22.49
N SER A 522 -7.86 11.66 -23.11
CA SER A 522 -6.67 12.42 -23.56
C SER A 522 -6.20 13.58 -22.65
N HIS A 523 -4.88 13.88 -22.71
CA HIS A 523 -4.14 14.70 -21.73
C HIS A 523 -4.64 16.14 -21.44
N ASP A 524 -4.97 16.95 -22.46
CA ASP A 524 -5.16 18.41 -22.25
C ASP A 524 -6.45 18.79 -21.51
N GLU A 525 -7.50 17.98 -21.60
CA GLU A 525 -8.74 18.19 -20.82
C GLU A 525 -8.54 17.82 -19.34
N VAL A 526 -7.77 16.76 -19.06
CA VAL A 526 -7.50 16.30 -17.68
C VAL A 526 -6.77 17.38 -16.88
N ALA A 527 -5.73 17.99 -17.45
CA ALA A 527 -4.92 19.01 -16.79
C ALA A 527 -5.65 20.34 -16.56
N SER A 528 -6.76 20.62 -17.26
CA SER A 528 -7.61 21.79 -16.99
C SER A 528 -8.68 21.48 -15.94
N VAL A 529 -9.37 20.34 -16.06
CA VAL A 529 -10.41 19.89 -15.11
C VAL A 529 -9.87 19.69 -13.69
N ILE A 530 -8.63 19.21 -13.52
CA ILE A 530 -8.02 19.05 -12.18
C ILE A 530 -7.95 20.39 -11.43
N ARG A 531 -7.58 21.48 -12.10
CA ARG A 531 -7.41 22.80 -11.46
C ARG A 531 -8.73 23.44 -11.04
N GLU A 532 -9.84 23.16 -11.72
CA GLU A 532 -11.17 23.54 -11.22
C GLU A 532 -11.68 22.61 -10.10
N ARG A 533 -11.39 21.30 -10.16
CA ARG A 533 -11.84 20.33 -9.13
C ARG A 533 -11.09 20.46 -7.80
N GLN A 534 -9.84 20.94 -7.78
CA GLN A 534 -9.05 21.15 -6.54
C GLN A 534 -9.76 22.05 -5.51
N GLY A 535 -10.54 23.05 -5.95
CA GLY A 535 -11.31 23.92 -5.05
C GLY A 535 -12.56 23.28 -4.42
N SER A 536 -12.95 22.08 -4.85
CA SER A 536 -14.19 21.39 -4.42
C SER A 536 -13.92 20.21 -3.47
N LEU A 537 -12.83 19.47 -3.69
CA LEU A 537 -12.45 18.29 -2.89
C LEU A 537 -12.37 18.57 -1.37
N SER A 538 -11.94 19.77 -0.98
CA SER A 538 -11.82 20.19 0.42
C SER A 538 -13.16 20.26 1.18
N GLN A 539 -14.30 20.34 0.49
CA GLN A 539 -15.62 20.41 1.12
C GLN A 539 -16.35 19.06 1.22
N GLY A 540 -15.90 18.02 0.51
CA GLY A 540 -16.54 16.69 0.56
C GLY A 540 -16.01 15.81 1.68
N LEU A 541 -14.68 15.66 1.77
CA LEU A 541 -14.03 14.65 2.62
C LEU A 541 -14.29 14.85 4.12
N SER A 542 -14.60 16.09 4.56
CA SER A 542 -15.00 16.42 5.93
C SER A 542 -16.31 15.75 6.42
N SER A 543 -17.03 15.05 5.53
CA SER A 543 -18.33 14.45 5.82
C SER A 543 -18.39 12.93 5.59
N TRP A 544 -17.24 12.26 5.49
CA TRP A 544 -17.12 10.81 5.29
C TRP A 544 -17.20 10.03 6.61
N ARG A 545 -18.28 9.26 6.81
CA ARG A 545 -18.46 8.42 8.01
C ARG A 545 -17.89 7.02 7.79
N LYS A 546 -16.76 6.70 8.46
CA LYS A 546 -16.23 5.31 8.57
C LYS A 546 -17.38 4.37 9.02
N PRO A 547 -17.73 3.31 8.27
CA PRO A 547 -18.78 2.37 8.68
C PRO A 547 -18.39 1.57 9.92
N SER A 548 -19.38 1.17 10.71
CA SER A 548 -19.22 0.19 11.78
C SER A 548 -19.70 -1.19 11.36
N THR A 549 -19.34 -2.21 12.12
CA THR A 549 -19.86 -3.60 12.02
C THR A 549 -21.37 -3.73 12.25
N LYS A 550 -22.07 -2.63 12.53
CA LYS A 550 -23.53 -2.54 12.71
C LYS A 550 -24.22 -1.77 11.58
N ASP A 551 -23.46 -1.16 10.67
CA ASP A 551 -24.02 -0.57 9.45
C ASP A 551 -24.16 -1.67 8.39
N GLU A 552 -25.22 -1.61 7.58
CA GLU A 552 -25.55 -2.62 6.56
C GLU A 552 -25.30 -2.07 5.15
N CYS A 553 -24.70 -2.88 4.27
CA CYS A 553 -24.61 -2.55 2.85
C CYS A 553 -26.00 -2.65 2.23
N CYS A 554 -26.58 -1.52 1.79
CA CYS A 554 -27.97 -1.43 1.34
C CYS A 554 -28.31 -2.24 0.07
N ILE A 555 -27.33 -2.92 -0.53
CA ILE A 555 -27.46 -3.72 -1.76
C ILE A 555 -27.69 -5.20 -1.42
N CYS A 556 -26.93 -5.77 -0.49
CA CYS A 556 -27.11 -7.15 -0.02
C CYS A 556 -27.91 -7.25 1.30
N LEU A 557 -28.02 -6.15 2.06
CA LEU A 557 -28.59 -6.11 3.42
C LEU A 557 -27.81 -6.97 4.44
N GLU A 558 -26.50 -7.06 4.25
CA GLU A 558 -25.56 -7.72 5.16
C GLU A 558 -24.65 -6.66 5.80
N CYS A 559 -24.28 -6.87 7.06
CA CYS A 559 -23.40 -5.94 7.81
C CYS A 559 -21.95 -6.06 7.32
N TYR A 560 -21.22 -4.94 7.29
CA TYR A 560 -19.81 -4.91 6.90
C TYR A 560 -18.96 -5.83 7.79
N ALA A 561 -18.38 -6.88 7.21
CA ALA A 561 -17.63 -7.88 7.96
C ALA A 561 -16.12 -7.64 7.92
N VAL A 562 -15.46 -8.13 8.97
CA VAL A 562 -14.03 -7.99 9.20
C VAL A 562 -13.21 -8.66 8.09
N GLY A 563 -12.31 -7.89 7.46
CA GLY A 563 -11.45 -8.33 6.36
C GLY A 563 -12.02 -8.10 4.95
N GLU A 564 -13.25 -7.59 4.82
CA GLU A 564 -13.87 -7.30 3.52
C GLU A 564 -13.40 -5.96 2.95
N THR A 565 -13.31 -5.86 1.62
CA THR A 565 -13.08 -4.58 0.94
C THR A 565 -14.39 -3.81 0.82
N ILE A 566 -14.44 -2.65 1.46
CA ILE A 566 -15.48 -1.63 1.26
C ILE A 566 -14.95 -0.52 0.36
N CYS A 567 -15.86 0.19 -0.29
CA CYS A 567 -15.53 1.37 -1.07
C CYS A 567 -16.63 2.43 -1.04
N ALA A 568 -16.26 3.67 -1.33
CA ALA A 568 -17.18 4.79 -1.45
C ALA A 568 -16.79 5.73 -2.61
N PRO A 569 -17.74 6.47 -3.21
CA PRO A 569 -17.43 7.39 -4.30
C PRO A 569 -16.50 8.53 -3.90
N ILE A 570 -15.61 8.92 -4.81
CA ILE A 570 -14.77 10.14 -4.71
C ILE A 570 -15.59 11.31 -5.29
N THR A 571 -16.66 11.70 -4.58
CA THR A 571 -17.47 12.88 -4.93
C THR A 571 -18.08 13.51 -3.68
N THR A 572 -18.12 14.86 -3.67
CA THR A 572 -18.74 15.68 -2.63
C THR A 572 -20.27 15.48 -2.53
N GLU A 573 -20.89 14.86 -3.54
CA GLU A 573 -22.34 14.66 -3.61
C GLU A 573 -22.82 13.31 -3.01
N CYS A 574 -21.92 12.36 -2.71
CA CYS A 574 -22.34 11.03 -2.28
C CYS A 574 -21.32 10.28 -1.39
N ASN A 575 -21.49 10.38 -0.07
CA ASN A 575 -20.67 9.68 0.93
C ASN A 575 -21.21 8.28 1.34
N HIS A 576 -21.96 7.62 0.46
CA HIS A 576 -22.48 6.28 0.75
C HIS A 576 -21.40 5.22 0.51
N VAL A 577 -21.23 4.33 1.50
CA VAL A 577 -20.25 3.24 1.48
C VAL A 577 -20.95 1.92 1.14
N PHE A 578 -20.23 0.99 0.52
CA PHE A 578 -20.74 -0.33 0.10
C PHE A 578 -19.62 -1.37 0.18
N HIS A 579 -19.95 -2.67 0.21
CA HIS A 579 -18.97 -3.71 -0.17
C HIS A 579 -18.60 -3.50 -1.64
N ASP A 580 -17.31 -3.59 -1.98
CA ASP A 580 -16.78 -3.44 -3.34
C ASP A 580 -17.59 -4.26 -4.36
N GLY A 581 -17.62 -5.58 -4.20
CA GLY A 581 -18.36 -6.48 -5.09
C GLY A 581 -19.87 -6.16 -5.20
N CYS A 582 -20.50 -5.61 -4.16
CA CYS A 582 -21.92 -5.27 -4.20
C CYS A 582 -22.20 -4.01 -5.05
N ILE A 583 -21.44 -2.93 -4.88
CA ILE A 583 -21.63 -1.71 -5.68
C ILE A 583 -21.10 -1.90 -7.10
N ASN A 584 -20.04 -2.69 -7.30
CA ASN A 584 -19.56 -3.11 -8.60
C ASN A 584 -20.66 -3.85 -9.40
N GLU A 585 -21.30 -4.88 -8.83
CA GLU A 585 -22.44 -5.57 -9.46
C GLU A 585 -23.67 -4.67 -9.69
N TRP A 586 -23.92 -3.69 -8.82
CA TRP A 586 -24.96 -2.69 -9.02
C TRP A 586 -24.65 -1.76 -10.21
N LEU A 587 -23.41 -1.28 -10.31
CA LEU A 587 -22.93 -0.35 -11.33
C LEU A 587 -22.71 -1.00 -12.70
N LYS A 588 -22.64 -2.33 -12.78
CA LYS A 588 -22.77 -3.05 -14.07
C LYS A 588 -24.14 -2.86 -14.74
N LYS A 589 -25.17 -2.42 -14.00
CA LYS A 589 -26.56 -2.26 -14.48
C LYS A 589 -27.14 -0.86 -14.26
N ASN A 590 -26.55 -0.05 -13.38
CA ASN A 590 -26.98 1.30 -13.04
C ASN A 590 -25.81 2.28 -13.15
N ASP A 591 -26.08 3.57 -13.23
CA ASP A 591 -25.10 4.67 -13.23
C ASP A 591 -25.13 5.50 -11.94
N LYS A 592 -26.07 5.19 -11.03
CA LYS A 592 -26.47 6.02 -9.89
C LYS A 592 -26.35 5.29 -8.55
N CYS A 593 -26.07 6.05 -7.50
CA CYS A 593 -26.05 5.59 -6.11
C CYS A 593 -27.39 4.91 -5.74
N PRO A 594 -27.40 3.70 -5.15
CA PRO A 594 -28.61 3.04 -4.68
C PRO A 594 -29.46 3.90 -3.73
N LEU A 595 -28.81 4.72 -2.90
CA LEU A 595 -29.44 5.55 -1.86
C LEU A 595 -29.82 6.95 -2.35
N CYS A 596 -28.86 7.87 -2.57
CA CYS A 596 -29.17 9.26 -2.97
C CYS A 596 -29.42 9.47 -4.48
N ARG A 597 -29.22 8.46 -5.34
CA ARG A 597 -29.40 8.52 -6.81
C ARG A 597 -28.53 9.51 -7.58
N VAL A 598 -27.49 10.06 -6.94
CA VAL A 598 -26.39 10.80 -7.59
C VAL A 598 -25.71 9.92 -8.63
N GLU A 599 -25.31 10.49 -9.77
CA GLU A 599 -24.63 9.79 -10.86
C GLU A 599 -23.16 9.56 -10.50
N LEU A 600 -22.75 8.30 -10.32
CA LEU A 600 -21.44 7.93 -9.78
C LEU A 600 -20.39 7.64 -10.88
N LEU A 601 -20.84 7.37 -12.11
CA LEU A 601 -19.97 7.05 -13.26
C LEU A 601 -20.03 8.10 -14.37
N LYS A 602 -20.58 9.28 -14.09
CA LYS A 602 -20.56 10.43 -15.01
C LYS A 602 -19.12 10.92 -15.17
N ASP A 603 -18.77 11.36 -16.37
CA ASP A 603 -17.43 11.87 -16.70
C ASP A 603 -17.22 13.32 -16.20
#